data_AF-A0A9Q1DB01-F1
#
_entry.id   AF-A0A9Q1DB01-F1
#
_cell.length_a   1.000
_cell.length_b   1.000
_cell.length_c   1.000
_cell.angle_alpha   90.00
_cell.angle_beta   90.00
_cell.angle_gamma   90.00
#
_symmetry.space_group_name_H-M   'P 1'
#
loop_
_entity.id
_entity.type
_entity.pdbx_description
1 polymer ?
#
loop_
_entity_poly.entity_id
_entity_poly.type
_entity_poly.pdbx_seq_one_letter_code
_entity_poly.pdbx_strand_id
1 'polypeptide(L)'
;MTTLKSANILCKVKGLYLVLLCLRLTVADVPGPCRYSMRRDHLATLSHLIDNQLKNGCSITYNFTERGNLSDACYIKAAFPQILELIDTHFRFSRSSDNGRYVEATRALIHSMYSQKCILLINEEIEIGFMQHRPGAAELSISDSQV
;
A
#
# COMPACT_ATOMS: atom_id res chain seq x y z
N MET A 1 36.97 -24.66 39.88
CA MET A 1 36.62 -24.30 38.49
C MET A 1 35.36 -25.05 38.08
N THR A 2 34.20 -24.40 38.09
CA THR A 2 32.93 -24.97 37.59
C THR A 2 32.09 -23.87 36.93
N THR A 3 32.42 -23.53 35.69
CA THR A 3 31.66 -22.62 34.82
C THR A 3 31.17 -23.37 33.58
N LEU A 4 30.34 -24.41 33.79
CA LEU A 4 29.76 -25.21 32.70
C LEU A 4 28.25 -25.45 32.93
N LYS A 5 27.48 -24.38 33.16
CA LYS A 5 26.00 -24.42 33.12
C LYS A 5 25.35 -23.23 32.40
N SER A 6 26.05 -22.10 32.27
CA SER A 6 25.49 -20.85 31.72
C SER A 6 25.23 -20.89 30.20
N ALA A 7 26.12 -21.51 29.41
CA ALA A 7 26.01 -21.51 27.95
C ALA A 7 24.81 -22.31 27.40
N ASN A 8 24.45 -23.43 28.05
CA ASN A 8 23.33 -24.27 27.61
C ASN A 8 21.96 -23.62 27.85
N ILE A 9 21.83 -22.80 28.90
CA ILE A 9 20.60 -22.06 29.21
C ILE A 9 20.45 -20.89 28.22
N LEU A 10 21.53 -20.16 27.97
CA LEU A 10 21.54 -19.03 27.02
C LEU A 10 21.21 -19.47 25.58
N CYS A 11 21.66 -20.65 25.17
CA CYS A 11 21.38 -21.22 23.84
C CYS A 11 19.90 -21.65 23.70
N LYS A 12 19.30 -22.24 24.75
CA LYS A 12 17.87 -22.58 24.76
C LYS A 12 16.95 -21.36 24.72
N VAL A 13 17.31 -20.29 25.45
CA VAL A 13 16.52 -19.05 25.48
C VAL A 13 16.58 -18.31 24.13
N LYS A 14 17.75 -18.27 23.47
CA LYS A 14 17.89 -17.71 22.12
C LYS A 14 17.13 -18.53 21.07
N GLY A 15 17.16 -19.86 21.16
CA GLY A 15 16.39 -20.75 20.29
C GLY A 15 14.88 -20.55 20.46
N LEU A 16 14.40 -20.43 21.70
CA LEU A 16 13.00 -20.15 21.99
C LEU A 16 12.56 -18.76 21.49
N TYR A 17 13.41 -17.74 21.63
CA TYR A 17 13.14 -16.41 21.09
C TYR A 17 13.09 -16.42 19.56
N LEU A 18 14.01 -17.12 18.88
CA LEU A 18 13.95 -17.29 17.43
C LEU A 18 12.68 -18.01 16.98
N VAL A 19 12.30 -19.09 17.69
CA VAL A 19 11.06 -19.84 17.40
C VAL A 19 9.83 -18.97 17.64
N LEU A 20 9.79 -18.18 18.71
CA LEU A 20 8.71 -17.21 18.97
C LEU A 20 8.68 -16.10 17.92
N LEU A 21 9.83 -15.59 17.47
CA LEU A 21 9.91 -14.58 16.41
C LEU A 21 9.41 -15.15 15.08
N CYS A 22 9.82 -16.36 14.73
CA CYS A 22 9.32 -17.09 13.56
C CYS A 22 7.82 -17.38 13.68
N LEU A 23 7.33 -17.73 14.87
CA LEU A 23 5.91 -17.97 15.12
C LEU A 23 5.10 -16.67 14.98
N ARG A 24 5.61 -15.53 15.45
CA ARG A 24 5.00 -14.20 15.25
C ARG A 24 4.97 -13.81 13.77
N LEU A 25 5.98 -14.18 13.00
CA LEU A 25 6.03 -13.94 11.55
C LEU A 25 5.05 -14.85 10.79
N THR A 26 4.80 -16.08 11.25
CA THR A 26 3.81 -16.98 10.64
C THR A 26 2.36 -16.72 11.10
N VAL A 27 2.18 -16.09 12.26
CA VAL A 27 0.85 -15.74 12.83
C VAL A 27 0.49 -14.26 12.54
N ALA A 28 1.31 -13.56 11.76
CA ALA A 28 0.82 -12.42 10.98
C ALA A 28 -0.02 -12.97 9.81
N ASP A 29 -1.11 -13.66 10.13
CA ASP A 29 -2.21 -13.88 9.20
C ASP A 29 -2.51 -12.51 8.61
N VAL A 30 -2.32 -12.36 7.30
CA VAL A 30 -3.00 -11.31 6.54
C VAL A 30 -4.46 -11.46 6.96
N PRO A 31 -5.04 -10.50 7.72
CA PRO A 31 -6.29 -10.75 8.40
C PRO A 31 -7.28 -11.24 7.36
N GLY A 32 -7.98 -12.34 7.67
CA GLY A 32 -8.91 -13.03 6.76
C GLY A 32 -9.74 -12.15 5.79
N PRO A 33 -10.17 -10.92 6.12
CA PRO A 33 -10.79 -10.00 5.15
C PRO A 33 -9.91 -9.60 3.95
N CYS A 34 -8.60 -9.40 4.14
CA CYS A 34 -7.73 -8.78 3.13
C CYS A 34 -7.52 -9.62 1.88
N ARG A 35 -7.50 -10.95 2.03
CA ARG A 35 -7.42 -11.89 0.91
C ARG A 35 -8.58 -11.74 -0.07
N TYR A 36 -9.72 -11.24 0.40
CA TYR A 36 -10.94 -11.07 -0.38
C TYR A 36 -11.38 -9.61 -0.54
N SER A 37 -10.59 -8.65 -0.06
CA SER A 37 -10.90 -7.21 -0.18
C SER A 37 -10.86 -6.73 -1.62
N MET A 38 -9.97 -7.29 -2.46
CA MET A 38 -9.95 -7.01 -3.90
C MET A 38 -10.51 -8.20 -4.69
N ARG A 39 -11.52 -7.94 -5.51
CA ARG A 39 -12.17 -8.93 -6.36
C ARG A 39 -12.21 -8.46 -7.81
N ARG A 40 -12.60 -9.36 -8.72
CA ARG A 40 -12.65 -9.08 -10.17
C ARG A 40 -13.59 -7.91 -10.53
N ASP A 41 -14.67 -7.71 -9.79
CA ASP A 41 -15.59 -6.59 -9.95
C ASP A 41 -14.92 -5.23 -9.66
N HIS A 42 -14.01 -5.19 -8.68
CA HIS A 42 -13.23 -3.97 -8.40
C HIS A 42 -12.26 -3.66 -9.53
N LEU A 43 -11.61 -4.69 -10.09
CA LEU A 43 -10.73 -4.53 -11.26
C LEU A 43 -11.51 -4.08 -12.49
N ALA A 44 -12.71 -4.63 -12.72
CA ALA A 44 -13.58 -4.20 -13.81
C ALA A 44 -14.01 -2.73 -13.66
N THR A 45 -14.32 -2.28 -12.44
CA THR A 45 -14.60 -0.87 -12.13
C THR A 45 -13.43 0.05 -12.55
N LEU A 46 -12.20 -0.34 -12.22
CA LEU A 46 -11.00 0.40 -12.62
C LEU A 46 -10.79 0.38 -14.13
N SER A 47 -10.98 -0.76 -14.79
CA SER A 47 -10.90 -0.85 -16.25
C SER A 47 -11.93 0.06 -16.92
N HIS A 48 -13.17 0.10 -16.44
CA HIS A 48 -14.18 1.01 -16.96
C HIS A 48 -13.79 2.48 -16.77
N LEU A 49 -13.15 2.84 -15.66
CA LEU A 49 -12.64 4.20 -15.47
C LEU A 49 -11.57 4.56 -16.49
N ILE A 50 -10.67 3.64 -16.83
CA ILE A 50 -9.61 3.85 -17.84
C ILE A 50 -10.23 3.93 -19.25
N ASP A 51 -11.12 3.01 -19.59
CA ASP A 51 -11.70 2.92 -20.93
C ASP A 51 -12.65 4.08 -21.27
N ASN A 52 -13.25 4.70 -20.26
CA ASN A 52 -14.24 5.78 -20.43
C ASN A 52 -13.64 7.18 -20.45
N GLN A 53 -12.33 7.30 -20.50
CA GLN A 53 -11.67 8.59 -20.65
C GLN A 53 -11.55 8.99 -22.13
N LEU A 54 -11.23 10.27 -22.35
CA LEU A 54 -11.13 10.85 -23.68
C LEU A 54 -9.72 10.64 -24.24
N LYS A 55 -9.59 9.87 -25.32
CA LYS A 55 -8.31 9.62 -26.01
C LYS A 55 -7.46 10.86 -26.33
N ASN A 56 -8.08 12.05 -26.41
CA ASN A 56 -7.42 13.35 -26.61
C ASN A 56 -7.77 14.34 -25.47
N GLY A 57 -7.64 13.92 -24.22
CA GLY A 57 -7.91 14.74 -23.04
C GLY A 57 -6.84 15.80 -22.75
N CYS A 58 -7.10 16.61 -21.72
CA CYS A 58 -6.12 17.55 -21.18
C CYS A 58 -5.03 16.79 -20.41
N SER A 59 -3.83 17.38 -20.35
CA SER A 59 -2.79 16.89 -19.43
C SER A 59 -3.08 17.36 -18.01
N ILE A 60 -2.90 16.45 -17.05
CA ILE A 60 -2.91 16.76 -15.61
C ILE A 60 -1.50 16.63 -15.08
N THR A 61 -1.15 17.45 -14.08
CA THR A 61 0.09 17.30 -13.32
C THR A 61 -0.24 16.87 -11.91
N TYR A 62 0.37 15.78 -11.45
CA TYR A 62 0.16 15.21 -10.13
C TYR A 62 1.47 14.62 -9.59
N ASN A 63 1.59 14.51 -8.27
CA ASN A 63 2.72 13.83 -7.65
C ASN A 63 2.38 12.36 -7.45
N PHE A 64 3.34 11.49 -7.77
CA PHE A 64 3.18 10.06 -7.57
C PHE A 64 4.50 9.40 -7.16
N THR A 65 4.39 8.28 -6.45
CA THR A 65 5.51 7.51 -5.94
C THR A 65 6.25 6.91 -7.12
N GLU A 66 7.54 7.23 -7.21
CA GLU A 66 8.46 6.58 -8.12
C GLU A 66 8.85 5.19 -7.57
N ARG A 67 8.89 4.18 -8.44
CA ARG A 67 9.23 2.83 -8.01
C ARG A 67 10.66 2.71 -7.48
N GLY A 68 11.63 3.35 -8.14
CA GLY A 68 13.04 3.32 -7.73
C GLY A 68 13.52 1.94 -7.30
N ASN A 69 14.06 1.85 -6.08
CA ASN A 69 14.50 0.59 -5.45
C ASN A 69 13.52 0.07 -4.39
N LEU A 70 12.26 0.54 -4.38
CA LEU A 70 11.26 0.07 -3.44
C LEU A 70 10.88 -1.39 -3.75
N SER A 71 10.79 -2.21 -2.72
CA SER A 71 10.15 -3.53 -2.85
C SER A 71 8.69 -3.36 -3.26
N ASP A 72 8.10 -4.38 -3.86
CA ASP A 72 6.69 -4.37 -4.31
C ASP A 72 5.74 -3.96 -3.17
N ALA A 73 5.95 -4.50 -1.97
CA ALA A 73 5.14 -4.17 -0.81
C ALA A 73 5.30 -2.70 -0.38
N CYS A 74 6.53 -2.17 -0.38
CA CYS A 74 6.79 -0.77 -0.04
C CYS A 74 6.23 0.19 -1.10
N TYR A 75 6.38 -0.15 -2.38
CA TYR A 75 5.84 0.65 -3.48
C TYR A 75 4.32 0.74 -3.40
N ILE A 76 3.65 -0.39 -3.16
CA ILE A 76 2.19 -0.42 -2.99
C ILE A 76 1.74 0.41 -1.78
N LYS A 77 2.41 0.28 -0.63
CA LYS A 77 2.11 1.11 0.55
C LYS A 77 2.24 2.61 0.27
N ALA A 78 3.26 3.01 -0.49
CA ALA A 78 3.52 4.41 -0.84
C ALA A 78 2.57 4.95 -1.93
N ALA A 79 2.20 4.12 -2.89
CA ALA A 79 1.31 4.51 -3.99
C ALA A 79 -0.15 4.69 -3.55
N PHE A 80 -0.66 3.86 -2.64
CA PHE A 80 -2.09 3.87 -2.28
C PHE A 80 -2.62 5.20 -1.72
N PRO A 81 -1.91 5.92 -0.85
CA PRO A 81 -2.30 7.28 -0.43
C PRO A 81 -2.40 8.25 -1.61
N GLN A 82 -1.43 8.24 -2.54
CA GLN A 82 -1.42 9.13 -3.69
C GLN A 82 -2.46 8.76 -4.75
N ILE A 83 -2.80 7.47 -4.89
CA ILE A 83 -3.95 7.04 -5.71
C ILE A 83 -5.25 7.65 -5.17
N LEU A 84 -5.45 7.61 -3.85
CA LEU A 84 -6.63 8.20 -3.22
C LEU A 84 -6.67 9.72 -3.44
N GLU A 85 -5.54 10.41 -3.26
CA GLU A 85 -5.41 11.84 -3.53
C GLU A 85 -5.72 12.18 -4.99
N LEU A 86 -5.18 11.44 -5.95
CA LEU A 86 -5.42 11.61 -7.38
C LEU A 86 -6.91 11.47 -7.72
N ILE A 87 -7.57 10.44 -7.15
CA ILE A 87 -9.01 10.23 -7.31
C ILE A 87 -9.80 11.42 -6.75
N ASP A 88 -9.46 11.90 -5.55
CA ASP A 88 -10.20 12.98 -4.89
C ASP A 88 -10.01 14.34 -5.56
N THR A 89 -8.87 14.57 -6.17
CA THR A 89 -8.51 15.87 -6.75
C THR A 89 -8.86 15.97 -8.24
N HIS A 90 -8.55 14.93 -9.03
CA HIS A 90 -8.61 14.96 -10.49
C HIS A 90 -9.80 14.21 -11.10
N PHE A 91 -10.39 13.22 -10.42
CA PHE A 91 -11.47 12.40 -11.00
C PHE A 91 -12.85 13.01 -10.70
N ARG A 92 -13.18 14.09 -11.40
CA ARG A 92 -14.42 14.86 -11.21
C ARG A 92 -15.51 14.43 -12.21
N PHE A 93 -16.42 13.60 -11.76
CA PHE A 93 -17.60 13.19 -12.52
C PHE A 93 -18.90 13.56 -11.79
N SER A 94 -19.99 13.71 -12.54
CA SER A 94 -21.32 13.84 -11.92
C SER A 94 -21.62 12.58 -11.11
N ARG A 95 -22.08 12.73 -9.87
CA ARG A 95 -22.41 11.59 -8.98
C ARG A 95 -23.44 10.63 -9.58
N SER A 96 -24.31 11.13 -10.46
CA SER A 96 -25.33 10.33 -11.14
C SER A 96 -24.80 9.55 -12.36
N SER A 97 -23.60 9.86 -12.84
CA SER A 97 -22.96 9.18 -13.97
C SER A 97 -22.34 7.84 -13.57
N ASP A 98 -22.13 6.94 -14.54
CA ASP A 98 -21.41 5.69 -14.32
C ASP A 98 -20.00 5.92 -13.77
N ASN A 99 -19.22 6.82 -14.38
CA ASN A 99 -17.87 7.16 -13.91
C ASN A 99 -17.88 7.75 -12.49
N GLY A 100 -18.91 8.54 -12.14
CA GLY A 100 -19.11 9.01 -10.78
C GLY A 100 -19.30 7.86 -9.80
N ARG A 101 -20.14 6.87 -10.13
CA ARG A 101 -20.31 5.66 -9.32
C ARG A 101 -19.02 4.84 -9.21
N TYR A 102 -18.28 4.70 -10.30
CA TYR A 102 -17.00 3.96 -10.31
C TYR A 102 -15.93 4.62 -9.44
N VAL A 103 -15.83 5.95 -9.47
CA VAL A 103 -14.94 6.71 -8.58
C VAL A 103 -15.31 6.49 -7.11
N GLU A 104 -16.59 6.61 -6.76
CA GLU A 104 -17.05 6.38 -5.39
C GLU A 104 -16.79 4.94 -4.92
N ALA A 105 -17.05 3.95 -5.77
CA ALA A 105 -16.75 2.54 -5.46
C ALA A 105 -15.25 2.30 -5.24
N THR A 106 -14.40 2.93 -6.06
CA THR A 106 -12.94 2.85 -5.93
C THR A 106 -12.45 3.49 -4.62
N ARG A 107 -12.96 4.69 -4.29
CA ARG A 107 -12.68 5.36 -3.02
C ARG A 107 -13.08 4.49 -1.82
N ALA A 108 -14.30 3.94 -1.85
CA ALA A 108 -14.81 3.08 -0.79
C ALA A 108 -13.95 1.83 -0.59
N LEU A 109 -13.46 1.22 -1.69
CA LEU A 109 -12.55 0.10 -1.64
C LEU A 109 -11.23 0.43 -0.94
N ILE A 110 -10.60 1.54 -1.33
CA ILE A 110 -9.32 1.98 -0.73
C ILE A 110 -9.50 2.23 0.78
N HIS A 111 -10.56 2.94 1.18
CA HIS A 111 -10.86 3.13 2.60
C HIS A 111 -11.15 1.81 3.33
N SER A 112 -11.86 0.87 2.69
CA SER A 112 -12.09 -0.46 3.26
C SER A 112 -10.77 -1.18 3.53
N MET A 113 -9.81 -1.13 2.60
CA MET A 113 -8.49 -1.74 2.77
C MET A 113 -7.71 -1.14 3.94
N TYR A 114 -7.77 0.18 4.14
CA TYR A 114 -7.18 0.83 5.31
C TYR A 114 -7.89 0.46 6.61
N SER A 115 -9.23 0.50 6.62
CA SER A 115 -10.02 0.18 7.81
C SER A 115 -9.81 -1.25 8.31
N GLN A 116 -9.61 -2.18 7.37
CA GLN A 116 -9.33 -3.60 7.63
C GLN A 116 -7.84 -3.87 7.88
N LYS A 117 -6.99 -2.83 7.83
CA LYS A 117 -5.52 -2.92 7.98
C LYS A 117 -4.87 -3.85 6.96
N CYS A 118 -5.43 -3.94 5.76
CA CYS A 118 -4.87 -4.67 4.63
C CYS A 118 -3.67 -3.95 4.03
N ILE A 119 -3.70 -2.62 4.12
CA ILE A 119 -2.59 -1.74 3.78
C ILE A 119 -2.29 -0.98 5.05
N LEU A 120 -1.09 -1.21 5.58
CA LEU A 120 -0.60 -0.47 6.73
C LEU A 120 -0.12 0.89 6.22
N LEU A 121 -0.53 1.96 6.92
CA LEU A 121 0.08 3.27 6.71
C LEU A 121 1.59 3.15 6.92
N ILE A 122 2.36 3.88 6.12
CA ILE A 122 3.80 3.99 6.33
C ILE A 122 3.98 4.56 7.72
N ASN A 123 4.56 3.77 8.63
CA ASN A 123 4.93 4.28 9.93
C ASN A 123 6.22 5.07 9.74
N GLU A 124 6.09 6.39 9.69
CA GLU A 124 7.20 7.30 9.53
C GLU A 124 8.33 7.01 10.54
N GLU A 125 8.02 6.74 11.80
CA GLU A 125 9.05 6.53 12.82
C GLU A 125 9.85 5.22 12.68
N ILE A 126 9.31 4.21 11.98
CA ILE A 126 9.92 2.87 11.84
C ILE A 126 10.43 2.63 10.42
N GLU A 127 9.65 3.01 9.42
CA GLU A 127 9.98 2.80 8.01
C GLU A 127 10.85 3.94 7.45
N ILE A 128 10.89 5.12 8.09
CA ILE A 128 11.89 6.14 7.72
C ILE A 128 13.29 5.68 8.12
N GLY A 129 13.54 4.78 9.08
CA GLY A 129 14.90 4.23 9.29
C GLY A 129 15.50 3.54 8.03
N PHE A 130 14.65 3.04 7.14
CA PHE A 130 15.03 2.50 5.82
C PHE A 130 14.84 3.50 4.67
N MET A 131 14.19 4.64 4.90
CA MET A 131 14.00 5.74 3.94
C MET A 131 14.79 7.03 4.30
N GLN A 132 15.50 7.10 5.43
CA GLN A 132 16.11 8.31 6.03
C GLN A 132 17.43 8.71 5.38
N HIS A 133 17.87 8.02 4.33
CA HIS A 133 18.92 8.54 3.46
C HIS A 133 18.39 9.40 2.31
N ARG A 134 17.10 9.80 2.31
CA ARG A 134 16.69 10.92 1.45
C ARG A 134 15.53 11.73 2.05
N PRO A 135 15.79 12.96 2.55
CA PRO A 135 14.73 13.94 2.71
C PRO A 135 14.27 14.35 1.30
N GLY A 136 13.06 13.95 0.92
CA GLY A 136 12.50 14.05 -0.45
C GLY A 136 12.24 12.67 -1.06
N ALA A 137 11.42 11.86 -0.40
CA ALA A 137 11.14 10.48 -0.78
C ALA A 137 10.36 10.41 -2.11
N ALA A 138 11.08 10.27 -3.22
CA ALA A 138 10.65 9.64 -4.48
C ALA A 138 9.27 10.06 -5.02
N GLU A 139 8.92 11.34 -4.95
CA GLU A 139 7.75 11.88 -5.65
C GLU A 139 8.20 12.42 -7.01
N LEU A 140 7.60 11.89 -8.08
CA LEU A 140 7.74 12.43 -9.42
C LEU A 140 6.50 13.24 -9.75
N SER A 141 6.66 14.48 -10.20
CA SER A 141 5.57 15.20 -10.85
C SER A 141 5.38 14.62 -12.24
N ILE A 142 4.27 13.91 -12.43
CA ILE A 142 3.91 13.25 -13.67
C ILE A 142 2.94 14.16 -14.42
N SER A 143 3.20 14.36 -15.71
CA SER A 143 2.31 15.06 -16.63
C SER A 143 1.78 14.07 -17.66
N ASP A 144 0.62 13.48 -17.39
CA ASP A 144 -0.03 12.53 -18.28
C ASP A 144 -1.31 13.14 -18.86
N SER A 145 -1.60 12.78 -20.11
CA SER A 145 -2.93 13.02 -20.68
C SER A 145 -3.95 12.14 -19.96
N GLN A 146 -5.13 12.69 -19.67
CA GLN A 146 -6.31 11.85 -19.40
C GLN A 146 -6.62 11.10 -20.71
N VAL A 147 -6.00 9.93 -20.90
CA VAL A 147 -6.30 8.96 -21.98
C VAL A 147 -7.69 8.46 -21.74
#